data_AF-A0A2H3DQQ9-F1
#
_entry.id   AF-A0A2H3DQQ9-F1
#
_cell.length_a   1.000
_cell.length_b   1.000
_cell.length_c   1.000
_cell.angle_alpha   90.00
_cell.angle_beta   90.00
_cell.angle_gamma   90.00
#
_symmetry.space_group_name_H-M   'P 1'
#
loop_
_entity.id
_entity.type
_entity.pdbx_description
1 polymer ?
#
loop_
_entity_poly.entity_id
_entity_poly.type
_entity_poly.pdbx_seq_one_letter_code
_entity_poly.pdbx_strand_id
1 'polypeptide(L)'
;MNALDCEKKGFNILKIEDLIPTLGAELSMDYGLHAKAMGNFYRFQKSRDPLGSKGEHATWYESHILFFDRQQDKIEYWDYLKHLELEFCLERISSPTAFDLNYYVRHYDEVKNNALLQVKMKEEMRKEMAEVEAWVHAELKAKEDSRCPLRGFSGGGRPSRPFLPSSGRPGSTPCCIACEGPHPISTHYNGSTTTRPCWAQIQGNDIFTPDGKHICVSFNLRSPRACIHGTEHIHVCSLCGRSDHVALSGVCKSSPA
;
A
#
# COMPACT_ATOMS: atom_id res chain seq x y z
N MET A 1 -10.99 36.24 49.77
CA MET A 1 -11.69 35.44 48.75
C MET A 1 -11.40 36.04 47.40
N ASN A 2 -10.74 35.29 46.51
CA ASN A 2 -10.91 35.31 45.06
C ASN A 2 -10.00 34.21 44.50
N ALA A 3 -10.64 33.12 44.08
CA ALA A 3 -10.01 32.00 43.40
C ALA A 3 -9.66 32.45 41.97
N LEU A 4 -8.38 32.38 41.61
CA LEU A 4 -7.95 32.47 40.23
C LEU A 4 -8.26 31.13 39.57
N ASP A 5 -9.13 31.19 38.56
CA ASP A 5 -9.54 30.08 37.73
C ASP A 5 -8.33 29.37 37.13
N CYS A 6 -8.12 28.14 37.61
CA CYS A 6 -7.16 27.21 37.05
C CYS A 6 -7.76 26.63 35.77
N GLU A 7 -7.60 27.33 34.65
CA GLU A 7 -7.88 26.78 33.32
C GLU A 7 -7.00 25.54 33.11
N LYS A 8 -7.62 24.36 33.26
CA LYS A 8 -7.00 23.09 32.96
C LYS A 8 -6.65 23.06 31.48
N LYS A 9 -5.36 23.23 31.15
CA LYS A 9 -4.79 22.84 29.85
C LYS A 9 -5.24 21.42 29.53
N GLY A 10 -6.20 21.29 28.62
CA GLY A 10 -6.62 20.00 28.11
C GLY A 10 -5.44 19.36 27.39
N PHE A 11 -4.81 18.38 28.04
CA PHE A 11 -3.86 17.49 27.41
C PHE A 11 -4.60 16.62 26.40
N ASN A 12 -4.81 17.12 25.19
CA ASN A 12 -5.15 16.27 24.05
C ASN A 12 -3.87 15.55 23.62
N ILE A 13 -3.49 14.53 24.39
CA ILE A 13 -2.46 13.58 23.98
C ILE A 13 -3.12 12.72 22.90
N LEU A 14 -2.84 13.03 21.64
CA LEU A 14 -3.11 12.13 20.53
C LEU A 14 -2.24 10.89 20.75
N LYS A 15 -2.87 9.78 21.15
CA LYS A 15 -2.21 8.48 21.26
C LYS A 15 -2.03 7.94 19.86
N ILE A 16 -0.84 8.17 19.31
CA ILE A 16 -0.51 7.80 17.93
C ILE A 16 -0.68 6.28 17.75
N GLU A 17 -0.39 5.48 18.77
CA GLU A 17 -0.53 4.01 18.72
C GLU A 17 -1.98 3.55 18.51
N ASP A 18 -2.95 4.26 19.09
CA ASP A 18 -4.39 3.95 18.93
C ASP A 18 -4.94 4.38 17.57
N LEU A 19 -4.21 5.26 16.87
CA LEU A 19 -4.57 5.76 15.54
C LEU A 19 -3.95 4.95 14.40
N ILE A 20 -2.97 4.07 14.66
CA ILE A 20 -2.30 3.26 13.63
C ILE A 20 -3.27 2.45 12.73
N PRO A 21 -4.32 1.80 13.25
CA PRO A 21 -5.32 1.14 12.41
C PRO A 21 -6.14 2.11 11.53
N THR A 22 -6.15 3.40 11.91
CA THR A 22 -6.90 4.49 11.27
C THR A 22 -5.99 5.37 10.39
N LEU A 23 -4.68 5.42 10.62
CA LEU A 23 -3.71 6.14 9.79
C LEU A 23 -3.45 5.39 8.47
N GLY A 24 -3.70 4.08 8.43
CA GLY A 24 -3.91 3.36 7.16
C GLY A 24 -5.17 3.78 6.39
N ALA A 25 -6.02 4.64 6.98
CA ALA A 25 -7.25 5.16 6.41
C ALA A 25 -7.09 6.58 5.85
N GLU A 26 -5.91 7.21 5.91
CA GLU A 26 -5.67 8.56 5.34
C GLU A 26 -6.02 8.61 3.85
N LEU A 27 -5.66 7.53 3.14
CA LEU A 27 -5.99 7.34 1.73
C LEU A 27 -7.43 6.86 1.47
N SER A 28 -8.21 6.59 2.53
CA SER A 28 -9.63 6.22 2.43
C SER A 28 -10.58 7.38 2.71
N MET A 29 -10.06 8.53 3.16
CA MET A 29 -10.85 9.73 3.41
C MET A 29 -11.23 10.43 2.11
N ASP A 30 -12.46 10.91 2.02
CA ASP A 30 -12.81 11.93 1.03
C ASP A 30 -12.20 13.29 1.37
N TYR A 31 -12.24 14.22 0.42
CA TYR A 31 -11.65 15.56 0.59
C TYR A 31 -12.25 16.33 1.78
N GLY A 32 -13.55 16.18 2.04
CA GLY A 32 -14.22 16.90 3.12
C GLY A 32 -13.78 16.42 4.51
N LEU A 33 -13.66 15.10 4.68
CA LEU A 33 -13.12 14.48 5.89
C LEU A 33 -11.65 14.87 6.10
N HIS A 34 -10.86 14.82 5.02
CA HIS A 34 -9.46 15.24 5.04
C HIS A 34 -9.30 16.71 5.43
N ALA A 35 -10.01 17.63 4.77
CA ALA A 35 -9.93 19.06 5.06
C ALA A 35 -10.29 19.38 6.52
N LYS A 36 -11.28 18.66 7.09
CA LYS A 36 -11.63 18.77 8.50
C LYS A 36 -10.52 18.24 9.42
N ALA A 37 -9.92 17.10 9.08
CA ALA A 37 -8.80 16.53 9.82
C ALA A 37 -7.59 17.47 9.80
N MET A 38 -7.22 18.01 8.63
CA MET A 38 -6.14 18.97 8.48
C MET A 38 -6.39 20.28 9.22
N GLY A 39 -7.64 20.77 9.23
CA GLY A 39 -8.01 21.92 10.05
C GLY A 39 -7.80 21.69 11.55
N ASN A 40 -8.11 20.48 12.05
CA ASN A 40 -7.82 20.12 13.44
C ASN A 40 -6.31 20.00 13.71
N PHE A 41 -5.58 19.40 12.78
CA PHE A 41 -4.13 19.24 12.88
C PHE A 41 -3.40 20.59 12.86
N TYR A 42 -3.81 21.52 12.01
CA TYR A 42 -3.32 22.89 12.01
C TYR A 42 -3.52 23.58 13.37
N ARG A 43 -4.70 23.46 13.99
CA ARG A 43 -4.94 24.03 15.33
C ARG A 43 -4.01 23.43 16.37
N PHE A 44 -3.75 22.12 16.31
CA PHE A 44 -2.79 21.45 17.18
C PHE A 44 -1.38 21.99 16.97
N GLN A 45 -0.89 22.06 15.73
CA GLN A 45 0.46 22.58 15.44
C GLN A 45 0.62 24.04 15.85
N LYS A 46 -0.39 24.88 15.56
CA LYS A 46 -0.46 26.28 16.01
C LYS A 46 -0.35 26.42 17.52
N SER A 47 -0.93 25.49 18.29
CA SER A 47 -0.85 25.53 19.76
C SER A 47 0.52 25.15 20.32
N ARG A 48 1.34 24.44 19.51
CA ARG A 48 2.71 24.04 19.86
C ARG A 48 3.74 25.09 19.53
N ASP A 49 3.45 25.94 18.55
CA ASP A 49 4.35 27.01 18.13
C ASP A 49 4.43 28.12 19.19
N PRO A 50 5.64 28.52 19.64
CA PRO A 50 5.81 29.62 20.60
C PRO A 50 5.23 30.95 20.11
N LEU A 51 5.19 31.13 18.78
CA LEU A 51 4.65 32.32 18.11
C LEU A 51 3.20 32.13 17.63
N GLY A 52 2.54 31.04 18.05
CA GLY A 52 1.18 30.72 17.63
C GLY A 52 1.05 30.64 16.11
N SER A 53 0.16 31.43 15.52
CA SER A 53 -0.05 31.45 14.05
C SER A 53 1.14 32.01 13.27
N LYS A 54 2.10 32.68 13.92
CA LYS A 54 3.31 33.18 13.27
C LYS A 54 4.50 32.22 13.39
N GLY A 55 4.28 31.04 13.99
CA GLY A 55 5.30 30.01 14.07
C GLY A 55 5.53 29.30 12.74
N GLU A 56 6.68 28.68 12.61
CA GLU A 56 7.11 28.02 11.38
C GLU A 56 6.18 26.87 10.99
N HIS A 57 5.71 26.08 11.96
CA HIS A 57 4.81 24.97 11.67
C HIS A 57 3.43 25.46 11.27
N ALA A 58 2.87 26.41 12.01
CA ALA A 58 1.56 26.99 11.72
C ALA A 58 1.54 27.64 10.33
N THR A 59 2.55 28.45 10.00
CA THR A 59 2.63 29.13 8.69
C THR A 59 2.78 28.17 7.52
N TRP A 60 3.54 27.08 7.70
CA TRP A 60 3.67 26.04 6.68
C TRP A 60 2.34 25.32 6.46
N TYR A 61 1.69 24.83 7.53
CA TYR A 61 0.43 24.08 7.41
C TYR A 61 -0.72 24.95 6.90
N GLU A 62 -0.75 26.23 7.26
CA GLU A 62 -1.70 27.19 6.70
C GLU A 62 -1.50 27.34 5.18
N SER A 63 -0.26 27.51 4.73
CA SER A 63 0.06 27.62 3.29
C SER A 63 -0.28 26.34 2.53
N HIS A 64 0.05 25.19 3.11
CA HIS A 64 -0.26 23.86 2.57
C HIS A 64 -1.78 23.66 2.41
N ILE A 65 -2.57 23.91 3.46
CA ILE A 65 -4.04 23.74 3.40
C ILE A 65 -4.64 24.70 2.37
N LEU A 66 -4.22 25.97 2.37
CA LEU A 66 -4.70 26.97 1.43
C LEU A 66 -4.38 26.62 -0.03
N PHE A 67 -3.25 25.94 -0.29
CA PHE A 67 -2.91 25.49 -1.63
C PHE A 67 -3.95 24.51 -2.16
N PHE A 68 -4.28 23.45 -1.40
CA PHE A 68 -5.27 22.46 -1.83
C PHE A 68 -6.68 23.05 -1.89
N ASP A 69 -7.08 23.88 -0.91
CA ASP A 69 -8.42 24.48 -0.88
C ASP A 69 -8.72 25.38 -2.09
N ARG A 70 -7.69 26.04 -2.65
CA ARG A 70 -7.81 26.93 -3.80
C ARG A 70 -7.95 26.20 -5.14
N GLN A 71 -7.71 24.89 -5.20
CA GLN A 71 -7.87 24.16 -6.44
C GLN A 71 -9.36 23.90 -6.70
N GLN A 72 -9.83 24.23 -7.91
CA GLN A 72 -11.24 24.10 -8.26
C GLN A 72 -11.66 22.63 -8.43
N ASP A 73 -10.71 21.81 -8.82
CA ASP A 73 -10.84 20.41 -9.21
C ASP A 73 -10.32 19.44 -8.14
N LYS A 74 -10.01 19.94 -6.94
CA LYS A 74 -9.54 19.13 -5.81
C LYS A 74 -10.44 17.94 -5.47
N ILE A 75 -11.76 18.08 -5.60
CA ILE A 75 -12.72 17.02 -5.29
C ILE A 75 -12.69 15.95 -6.39
N GLU A 76 -12.66 16.37 -7.66
CA GLU A 76 -12.64 15.46 -8.82
C GLU A 76 -11.38 14.60 -8.85
N TYR A 77 -10.22 15.20 -8.57
CA TYR A 77 -8.93 14.51 -8.59
C TYR A 77 -8.49 14.00 -7.22
N TRP A 78 -9.34 14.05 -6.19
CA TRP A 78 -8.93 13.77 -4.81
C TRP A 78 -8.28 12.40 -4.64
N ASP A 79 -8.81 11.37 -5.32
CA ASP A 79 -8.26 10.01 -5.24
C ASP A 79 -6.81 9.90 -5.72
N TYR A 80 -6.36 10.82 -6.57
CA TYR A 80 -4.97 10.93 -7.00
C TYR A 80 -4.18 11.88 -6.10
N LEU A 81 -4.81 12.99 -5.69
CA LEU A 81 -4.17 14.06 -4.92
C LEU A 81 -3.89 13.70 -3.46
N LYS A 82 -4.69 12.83 -2.83
CA LYS A 82 -4.51 12.41 -1.43
C LYS A 82 -3.17 11.73 -1.17
N HIS A 83 -2.59 11.09 -2.19
CA HIS A 83 -1.25 10.52 -2.10
C HIS A 83 -0.17 11.60 -2.07
N LEU A 84 -0.32 12.62 -2.93
CA LEU A 84 0.60 13.77 -2.98
C LEU A 84 0.53 14.61 -1.70
N GLU A 85 -0.67 14.83 -1.17
CA GLU A 85 -0.86 15.54 0.08
C GLU A 85 -0.15 14.84 1.24
N LEU A 86 -0.33 13.52 1.34
CA LEU A 86 0.34 12.71 2.34
C LEU A 86 1.87 12.76 2.18
N GLU A 87 2.37 12.68 0.95
CA GLU A 87 3.80 12.81 0.65
C GLU A 87 4.36 14.15 1.16
N PHE A 88 3.72 15.27 0.84
CA PHE A 88 4.14 16.59 1.33
C PHE A 88 4.13 16.70 2.86
N CYS A 89 3.13 16.10 3.52
CA CYS A 89 3.05 16.06 4.97
C CYS A 89 4.21 15.22 5.56
N LEU A 90 4.51 14.06 4.99
CA LEU A 90 5.62 13.20 5.41
C LEU A 90 6.99 13.83 5.14
N GLU A 91 7.16 14.50 4.00
CA GLU A 91 8.35 15.28 3.69
C GLU A 91 8.57 16.39 4.72
N ARG A 92 7.53 17.15 5.08
CA ARG A 92 7.64 18.18 6.13
C ARG A 92 8.00 17.59 7.49
N ILE A 93 7.48 16.42 7.84
CA ILE A 93 7.78 15.74 9.11
C ILE A 93 9.23 15.24 9.12
N SER A 94 9.71 14.67 8.01
CA SER A 94 11.05 14.09 7.90
C SER A 94 12.16 15.15 7.70
N SER A 95 11.85 16.22 6.96
CA SER A 95 12.77 17.32 6.66
C SER A 95 12.00 18.64 6.66
N PRO A 96 11.95 19.34 7.81
CA PRO A 96 11.26 20.61 7.92
C PRO A 96 11.84 21.68 6.99
N THR A 97 11.19 21.88 5.85
CA THR A 97 11.53 22.90 4.85
C THR A 97 10.45 23.97 4.77
N ALA A 98 10.82 25.15 4.25
CA ALA A 98 9.85 26.21 4.00
C ALA A 98 8.87 25.80 2.89
N PHE A 99 7.66 26.35 2.92
CA PHE A 99 6.68 26.14 1.88
C PHE A 99 7.18 26.75 0.55
N ASP A 100 7.15 25.96 -0.52
CA ASP A 100 7.51 26.40 -1.88
C ASP A 100 6.33 26.19 -2.82
N LEU A 101 5.74 27.29 -3.28
CA LEU A 101 4.59 27.28 -4.18
C LEU A 101 4.91 26.63 -5.53
N ASN A 102 6.10 26.88 -6.09
CA ASN A 102 6.46 26.34 -7.41
C ASN A 102 6.65 24.83 -7.34
N TYR A 103 7.24 24.35 -6.25
CA TYR A 103 7.36 22.91 -5.97
C TYR A 103 5.97 22.25 -5.90
N TYR A 104 5.03 22.85 -5.17
CA TYR A 104 3.66 22.35 -5.05
C TYR A 104 2.92 22.33 -6.40
N VAL A 105 2.94 23.45 -7.13
CA VAL A 105 2.28 23.57 -8.45
C VAL A 105 2.79 22.49 -9.41
N ARG A 106 4.12 22.29 -9.48
CA ARG A 106 4.72 21.30 -10.38
C ARG A 106 4.20 19.89 -10.09
N HIS A 107 4.27 19.43 -8.85
CA HIS A 107 3.85 18.06 -8.51
C HIS A 107 2.33 17.90 -8.63
N TYR A 108 1.56 18.94 -8.31
CA TYR A 108 0.11 18.94 -8.50
C TYR A 108 -0.27 18.74 -9.97
N ASP A 109 0.38 19.47 -10.87
CA ASP A 109 0.18 19.33 -12.32
C ASP A 109 0.65 17.96 -12.83
N GLU A 110 1.77 17.43 -12.34
CA GLU A 110 2.25 16.08 -12.68
C GLU A 110 1.23 15.00 -12.29
N VAL A 111 0.71 15.03 -11.06
CA VAL A 111 -0.30 14.07 -10.60
C VAL A 111 -1.58 14.15 -11.43
N LYS A 112 -2.04 15.37 -11.75
CA LYS A 112 -3.22 15.55 -12.61
C LYS A 112 -3.01 15.05 -14.03
N ASN A 113 -1.87 15.37 -14.63
CA ASN A 113 -1.54 14.90 -15.98
C ASN A 113 -1.48 13.37 -16.01
N ASN A 114 -0.89 12.75 -14.99
CA ASN A 114 -0.87 11.29 -14.85
C ASN A 114 -2.26 10.70 -14.67
N ALA A 115 -3.13 11.33 -13.85
CA ALA A 115 -4.52 10.91 -13.68
C ALA A 115 -5.29 10.94 -15.01
N LEU A 116 -5.16 12.04 -15.76
CA LEU A 116 -5.78 12.20 -17.08
C LEU A 116 -5.31 11.13 -18.08
N LEU A 117 -4.01 10.80 -18.09
CA LEU A 117 -3.46 9.75 -18.93
C LEU A 117 -4.00 8.36 -18.55
N GLN A 118 -4.08 8.04 -17.25
CA GLN A 118 -4.64 6.77 -16.80
C GLN A 118 -6.11 6.61 -17.19
N VAL A 119 -6.91 7.68 -17.09
CA VAL A 119 -8.32 7.65 -17.51
C VAL A 119 -8.43 7.37 -19.01
N LYS A 120 -7.62 8.06 -19.84
CA LYS A 120 -7.60 7.83 -21.29
C LYS A 120 -7.19 6.39 -21.64
N MET A 121 -6.11 5.90 -21.05
CA MET A 121 -5.63 4.53 -21.29
C MET A 121 -6.66 3.47 -20.89
N LYS A 122 -7.34 3.64 -19.75
CA LYS A 122 -8.39 2.73 -19.31
C LYS A 122 -9.58 2.72 -20.26
N GLU A 123 -9.93 3.88 -20.80
CA GLU A 123 -11.03 3.99 -21.75
C GLU A 123 -10.69 3.39 -23.12
N GLU A 124 -9.46 3.59 -23.62
CA GLU A 124 -8.96 2.95 -24.84
C GLU A 124 -8.93 1.42 -24.69
N MET A 125 -8.36 0.91 -23.60
CA MET A 125 -8.32 -0.53 -23.32
C MET A 125 -9.72 -1.13 -23.19
N ARG A 126 -10.68 -0.40 -22.60
CA ARG A 126 -12.08 -0.84 -22.52
C ARG A 126 -12.71 -0.96 -23.90
N LYS A 127 -12.45 -0.01 -24.81
CA LYS A 127 -12.94 -0.06 -26.20
C LYS A 127 -12.36 -1.25 -26.94
N GLU A 128 -11.05 -1.47 -26.85
CA GLU A 128 -10.38 -2.62 -27.47
C GLU A 128 -10.94 -3.95 -26.96
N MET A 129 -11.16 -4.08 -25.64
CA MET A 129 -11.77 -5.29 -25.10
C MET A 129 -13.20 -5.50 -25.61
N ALA A 130 -14.01 -4.44 -25.68
CA ALA A 130 -15.38 -4.53 -26.21
C ALA A 130 -15.40 -4.93 -27.70
N GLU A 131 -14.45 -4.47 -28.49
CA GLU A 131 -14.28 -4.87 -29.90
C GLU A 131 -13.91 -6.35 -30.03
N VAL A 132 -12.99 -6.84 -29.19
CA VAL A 132 -12.61 -8.26 -29.15
C VAL A 132 -13.79 -9.12 -28.71
N GLU A 133 -14.52 -8.72 -27.66
CA GLU A 133 -15.71 -9.43 -27.19
C GLU A 133 -16.80 -9.49 -28.28
N ALA A 134 -17.05 -8.38 -28.98
CA ALA A 134 -18.00 -8.33 -30.08
C ALA A 134 -17.57 -9.25 -31.24
N TRP A 135 -16.28 -9.29 -31.57
CA TRP A 135 -15.75 -10.19 -32.60
C TRP A 135 -15.91 -11.66 -32.20
N VAL A 136 -15.57 -12.02 -30.95
CA VAL A 136 -15.75 -13.39 -30.45
C VAL A 136 -17.22 -13.81 -30.49
N HIS A 137 -18.14 -12.92 -30.07
CA HIS A 137 -19.57 -13.20 -30.13
C HIS A 137 -20.09 -13.37 -31.55
N ALA A 138 -19.63 -12.54 -32.50
CA ALA A 138 -20.01 -12.67 -33.91
C ALA A 138 -19.51 -13.99 -34.53
N GLU A 139 -18.27 -14.38 -34.23
CA GLU A 139 -17.66 -15.63 -34.71
C GLU A 139 -18.36 -16.87 -34.15
N LEU A 140 -18.74 -16.85 -32.87
CA LEU A 140 -19.51 -17.94 -32.26
C LEU A 140 -20.90 -18.07 -32.89
N LYS A 141 -21.58 -16.96 -33.15
CA LYS A 141 -22.89 -16.94 -33.78
C LYS A 141 -22.84 -17.46 -35.22
N ALA A 142 -21.84 -17.06 -36.01
CA ALA A 142 -21.64 -17.55 -37.37
C ALA A 142 -21.42 -19.08 -37.43
N LYS A 143 -20.74 -19.65 -36.42
CA LYS A 143 -20.55 -21.10 -36.27
C LYS A 143 -21.81 -21.85 -35.84
N GLU A 144 -22.73 -21.19 -35.14
CA GLU A 144 -24.02 -21.78 -34.75
C GLU A 144 -24.99 -21.80 -35.93
N ASP A 145 -25.06 -20.72 -36.70
CA ASP A 145 -25.89 -20.60 -37.91
C ASP A 145 -25.42 -21.51 -39.06
N SER A 146 -24.14 -21.92 -39.06
CA SER A 146 -23.57 -22.86 -40.04
C SER A 146 -23.83 -24.34 -39.72
N ARG A 147 -24.52 -24.68 -38.63
CA ARG A 147 -24.91 -26.08 -38.35
C ARG A 147 -26.20 -26.42 -39.09
N CYS A 148 -26.07 -27.07 -40.25
CA CYS A 148 -27.17 -27.80 -40.88
C CYS A 148 -27.76 -28.85 -39.92
N PRO A 149 -29.09 -29.09 -39.90
CA PRO A 149 -29.69 -30.14 -39.10
C PRO A 149 -29.44 -31.50 -39.77
N LEU A 150 -28.33 -32.16 -39.43
CA LEU A 150 -28.05 -33.52 -39.88
C LEU A 150 -28.80 -34.53 -39.00
N ARG A 151 -29.79 -35.16 -39.63
CA ARG A 151 -30.46 -36.40 -39.19
C ARG A 151 -29.44 -37.45 -38.75
N GLY A 152 -29.86 -38.25 -37.79
CA GLY A 152 -29.04 -39.09 -36.94
C GLY A 152 -28.18 -40.13 -37.65
N PHE A 153 -27.14 -40.54 -36.92
CA PHE A 153 -26.57 -41.88 -37.01
C PHE A 153 -26.16 -42.32 -35.60
N SER A 154 -26.80 -43.40 -35.14
CA SER A 154 -26.32 -44.21 -34.03
C SER A 154 -25.05 -44.95 -34.47
N GLY A 155 -24.02 -44.93 -33.64
CA GLY A 155 -22.80 -45.70 -33.90
C GLY A 155 -21.84 -45.61 -32.73
N GLY A 156 -21.71 -46.71 -31.99
CA GLY A 156 -20.85 -46.81 -30.82
C GLY A 156 -19.36 -46.75 -31.15
N GLY A 157 -18.58 -46.39 -30.13
CA GLY A 157 -17.12 -46.41 -30.17
C GLY A 157 -16.54 -45.78 -28.93
N ARG A 158 -16.19 -46.62 -27.93
CA ARG A 158 -15.38 -46.22 -26.77
C ARG A 158 -14.07 -45.58 -27.27
N PRO A 159 -13.61 -44.46 -26.69
CA PRO A 159 -12.27 -43.98 -26.95
C PRO A 159 -11.28 -44.69 -26.01
N SER A 160 -10.38 -45.48 -26.61
CA SER A 160 -9.09 -45.82 -26.00
C SER A 160 -8.27 -44.54 -25.88
N ARG A 161 -7.97 -44.13 -24.64
CA ARG A 161 -7.07 -43.03 -24.31
C ARG A 161 -5.70 -43.22 -24.97
N PRO A 162 -5.18 -42.23 -25.70
CA PRO A 162 -3.75 -42.03 -25.82
C PRO A 162 -3.26 -41.22 -24.61
N PHE A 163 -2.12 -41.65 -24.10
CA PHE A 163 -1.39 -41.05 -23.00
C PHE A 163 -1.11 -39.55 -23.25
N LEU A 164 -1.39 -38.74 -22.23
CA LEU A 164 -0.92 -37.36 -22.13
C LEU A 164 0.61 -37.36 -22.05
N PRO A 165 1.34 -36.52 -22.81
CA PRO A 165 2.70 -36.18 -22.45
C PRO A 165 2.63 -35.39 -21.13
N SER A 166 3.35 -35.90 -20.13
CA SER A 166 3.60 -35.28 -18.85
C SER A 166 4.05 -33.83 -19.05
N SER A 167 3.14 -32.88 -18.84
CA SER A 167 3.50 -31.50 -18.61
C SER A 167 4.32 -31.48 -17.32
N GLY A 168 5.63 -31.28 -17.47
CA GLY A 168 6.48 -30.92 -16.35
C GLY A 168 5.79 -29.81 -15.58
N ARG A 169 5.63 -30.02 -14.26
CA ARG A 169 5.13 -28.98 -13.35
C ARG A 169 5.84 -27.68 -13.72
N PRO A 170 5.13 -26.56 -13.97
CA PRO A 170 5.79 -25.28 -13.87
C PRO A 170 6.36 -25.25 -12.46
N GLY A 171 7.69 -25.21 -12.33
CA GLY A 171 8.32 -24.97 -11.04
C GLY A 171 7.58 -23.79 -10.43
N SER A 172 7.06 -23.97 -9.21
CA SER A 172 6.26 -22.96 -8.51
C SER A 172 6.88 -21.60 -8.75
N THR A 173 6.20 -20.75 -9.53
CA THR A 173 6.69 -19.40 -9.81
C THR A 173 6.97 -18.77 -8.44
N PRO A 174 8.19 -18.28 -8.18
CA PRO A 174 8.50 -17.73 -6.87
C PRO A 174 7.51 -16.61 -6.58
N CYS A 175 6.59 -16.85 -5.66
CA CYS A 175 5.66 -15.83 -5.21
C CYS A 175 6.46 -14.86 -4.35
N CYS A 176 6.42 -13.58 -4.70
CA CYS A 176 6.94 -12.55 -3.82
C CYS A 176 6.19 -12.62 -2.51
N ILE A 177 6.88 -12.93 -1.42
CA ILE A 177 6.25 -13.02 -0.11
C ILE A 177 5.62 -11.69 0.34
N ALA A 178 6.14 -10.58 -0.18
CA ALA A 178 5.68 -9.25 0.18
C ALA A 178 4.40 -8.85 -0.58
N CYS A 179 4.24 -9.29 -1.83
CA CYS A 179 3.09 -8.94 -2.68
C CYS A 179 2.12 -10.09 -2.92
N GLU A 180 2.44 -11.30 -2.47
CA GLU A 180 1.67 -12.52 -2.69
C GLU A 180 1.36 -12.79 -4.19
N GLY A 181 2.21 -12.28 -5.07
CA GLY A 181 2.08 -12.34 -6.54
C GLY A 181 3.30 -12.94 -7.25
N PRO A 182 3.21 -13.27 -8.56
CA PRO A 182 4.21 -14.03 -9.29
C PRO A 182 5.37 -13.15 -9.80
N HIS A 183 6.19 -12.64 -8.88
CA HIS A 183 7.40 -11.88 -9.22
C HIS A 183 8.51 -12.08 -8.18
N PRO A 184 9.79 -11.90 -8.53
CA PRO A 184 10.90 -12.12 -7.61
C PRO A 184 11.07 -10.96 -6.61
N ILE A 185 11.43 -11.27 -5.36
CA ILE A 185 11.63 -10.26 -4.29
C ILE A 185 12.69 -9.19 -4.64
N SER A 186 13.60 -9.50 -5.57
CA SER A 186 14.60 -8.57 -6.09
C SER A 186 13.99 -7.31 -6.72
N THR A 187 12.73 -7.38 -7.18
CA THR A 187 12.01 -6.20 -7.71
C THR A 187 11.67 -5.16 -6.63
N HIS A 188 11.86 -5.46 -5.35
CA HIS A 188 11.60 -4.54 -4.23
C HIS A 188 12.86 -3.86 -3.67
N TYR A 189 14.05 -4.14 -4.20
CA TYR A 189 15.31 -3.62 -3.65
C TYR A 189 15.55 -2.11 -3.87
N ASN A 190 14.69 -1.41 -4.64
CA ASN A 190 14.81 0.03 -4.90
C ASN A 190 14.06 0.92 -3.90
N GLY A 191 14.03 0.54 -2.62
CA GLY A 191 13.44 1.39 -1.57
C GLY A 191 11.92 1.52 -1.62
N SER A 192 11.24 0.79 -2.51
CA SER A 192 9.78 0.63 -2.50
C SER A 192 9.41 -0.26 -1.32
N THR A 193 9.21 0.36 -0.15
CA THR A 193 8.71 -0.31 1.05
C THR A 193 7.40 -1.00 0.73
N THR A 194 7.44 -2.33 0.70
CA THR A 194 6.25 -3.17 0.72
C THR A 194 5.41 -2.83 1.94
N THR A 195 4.10 -2.72 1.75
CA THR A 195 3.06 -2.28 2.71
C THR A 195 2.89 -3.12 3.98
N ARG A 196 3.84 -4.01 4.31
CA ARG A 196 3.84 -4.77 5.55
C ARG A 196 4.99 -4.30 6.45
N PRO A 197 4.72 -3.85 7.68
CA PRO A 197 5.77 -3.56 8.64
C PRO A 197 6.51 -4.86 8.96
N CYS A 198 7.75 -4.96 8.53
CA CYS A 198 8.69 -5.97 9.00
C CYS A 198 9.14 -5.51 10.40
N TRP A 199 8.82 -6.28 11.45
CA TRP A 199 9.28 -5.97 12.81
C TRP A 199 10.81 -5.92 12.92
N ALA A 200 11.50 -6.76 12.14
CA ALA A 200 12.96 -6.77 12.06
C ALA A 200 13.48 -5.63 11.17
N GLN A 201 14.62 -5.05 11.56
CA GLN A 201 15.40 -4.12 10.77
C GLN A 201 16.40 -4.86 9.88
N ILE A 202 16.55 -4.41 8.63
CA ILE A 202 17.58 -4.93 7.72
C ILE A 202 18.80 -4.02 7.81
N GLN A 203 19.95 -4.59 8.12
CA GLN A 203 21.23 -3.86 8.12
C GLN A 203 22.25 -4.66 7.32
N GLY A 204 22.63 -4.15 6.15
CA GLY A 204 23.47 -4.89 5.20
C GLY A 204 22.76 -6.15 4.68
N ASN A 205 23.39 -7.31 4.87
CA ASN A 205 22.84 -8.61 4.47
C ASN A 205 22.13 -9.36 5.61
N ASP A 206 22.03 -8.71 6.77
CA ASP A 206 21.62 -9.33 8.02
C ASP A 206 20.31 -8.71 8.53
N ILE A 207 19.62 -9.46 9.40
CA ILE A 207 18.35 -9.04 9.99
C ILE A 207 18.50 -8.92 11.50
N PHE A 208 18.04 -7.79 12.05
CA PHE A 208 18.17 -7.44 13.45
C PHE A 208 16.80 -7.14 14.05
N THR A 209 16.67 -7.35 15.34
CA THR A 209 15.54 -6.82 16.09
C THR A 209 15.63 -5.30 16.23
N PRO A 210 14.53 -4.61 16.60
CA PRO A 210 14.57 -3.18 16.92
C PRO A 210 15.56 -2.83 18.05
N ASP A 211 15.84 -3.75 18.98
CA ASP A 211 16.84 -3.61 20.04
C ASP A 211 18.25 -4.04 19.62
N GLY A 212 18.49 -4.31 18.34
CA GLY A 212 19.82 -4.57 17.77
C GLY A 212 20.35 -5.99 17.96
N LYS A 213 19.51 -6.97 18.33
CA LYS A 213 19.90 -8.38 18.42
C LYS A 213 19.83 -9.04 17.06
N HIS A 214 20.83 -9.85 16.74
CA HIS A 214 20.92 -10.51 15.45
C HIS A 214 19.90 -11.66 15.35
N ILE A 215 19.09 -11.67 14.29
CA ILE A 215 18.03 -12.66 14.08
C ILE A 215 18.55 -13.77 13.17
N CYS A 216 18.28 -15.02 13.52
CA CYS A 216 18.66 -16.14 12.66
C CYS A 216 17.80 -16.17 11.38
N VAL A 217 18.46 -15.96 10.24
CA VAL A 217 17.85 -16.11 8.91
C VAL A 217 17.38 -17.55 8.68
N SER A 218 18.20 -18.54 9.02
CA SER A 218 17.85 -19.97 8.85
C SER A 218 16.59 -20.36 9.63
N PHE A 219 16.42 -19.84 10.85
CA PHE A 219 15.19 -19.99 11.62
C PHE A 219 13.99 -19.37 10.91
N ASN A 220 14.14 -18.18 10.32
CA ASN A 220 13.03 -17.52 9.61
C ASN A 220 12.65 -18.22 8.30
N LEU A 221 13.59 -18.93 7.68
CA LEU A 221 13.36 -19.71 6.46
C LEU A 221 12.90 -21.14 6.70
N ARG A 222 13.31 -21.76 7.82
CA ARG A 222 13.10 -23.19 8.11
C ARG A 222 12.77 -23.38 9.59
N SER A 223 11.82 -24.28 9.86
CA SER A 223 11.38 -24.72 11.21
C SER A 223 12.58 -24.98 12.16
N PRO A 224 12.43 -24.89 13.51
CA PRO A 224 13.51 -24.72 14.51
C PRO A 224 14.59 -25.81 14.61
N ARG A 225 14.61 -26.79 13.71
CA ARG A 225 15.52 -27.93 13.79
C ARG A 225 16.86 -27.56 13.14
N ALA A 226 17.87 -27.42 14.01
CA ALA A 226 19.31 -27.43 13.70
C ALA A 226 19.91 -26.15 13.08
N CYS A 227 19.87 -25.04 13.82
CA CYS A 227 20.79 -23.93 13.57
C CYS A 227 22.06 -24.10 14.44
N ILE A 228 23.25 -23.90 13.86
CA ILE A 228 24.56 -24.21 14.50
C ILE A 228 25.18 -22.97 15.19
N HIS A 229 24.46 -21.86 15.30
CA HIS A 229 25.00 -20.56 15.75
C HIS A 229 24.84 -20.30 17.27
N GLY A 230 24.50 -21.32 18.08
CA GLY A 230 24.33 -21.16 19.54
C GLY A 230 23.41 -19.99 19.92
N THR A 231 23.83 -19.16 20.90
CA THR A 231 23.12 -17.97 21.39
C THR A 231 23.44 -16.68 20.62
N GLU A 232 24.27 -16.75 19.58
CA GLU A 232 24.69 -15.55 18.83
C GLU A 232 23.53 -14.92 18.06
N HIS A 233 22.64 -15.76 17.53
CA HIS A 233 21.43 -15.31 16.84
C HIS A 233 20.18 -15.77 17.59
N ILE A 234 19.22 -14.86 17.70
CA ILE A 234 17.95 -15.17 18.32
C ILE A 234 16.96 -15.79 17.34
N HIS A 235 16.07 -16.62 17.86
CA HIS A 235 15.02 -17.32 17.11
C HIS A 235 13.69 -16.63 17.30
N VAL A 236 13.49 -15.58 16.52
CA VAL A 236 12.23 -14.82 16.47
C VAL A 236 11.81 -14.60 15.03
N CYS A 237 10.50 -14.52 14.82
CA CYS A 237 9.90 -14.19 13.54
C CYS A 237 10.28 -12.76 13.13
N SER A 238 10.92 -12.59 11.98
CA SER A 238 11.31 -11.28 11.47
C SER A 238 10.10 -10.38 11.14
N LEU A 239 8.91 -10.96 10.97
CA LEU A 239 7.70 -10.20 10.64
C LEU A 239 7.00 -9.64 11.87
N CYS A 240 6.91 -10.39 12.97
CA CYS A 240 6.11 -9.99 14.15
C CYS A 240 6.84 -10.12 15.51
N GLY A 241 8.11 -10.52 15.51
CA GLY A 241 8.94 -10.61 16.72
C GLY A 241 8.65 -11.74 17.70
N ARG A 242 7.66 -12.60 17.42
CA ARG A 242 7.36 -13.77 18.28
C ARG A 242 8.32 -14.92 18.03
N SER A 243 8.64 -15.69 19.07
CA SER A 243 9.55 -16.84 19.00
C SER A 243 8.86 -18.20 18.76
N ASP A 244 7.53 -18.22 18.69
CA ASP A 244 6.71 -19.43 18.59
C ASP A 244 6.54 -19.94 17.14
N HIS A 245 6.96 -19.15 16.15
CA HIS A 245 6.88 -19.51 14.74
C HIS A 245 7.97 -18.84 13.89
N VAL A 246 8.14 -19.35 12.68
CA VAL A 246 9.08 -18.82 11.67
C VAL A 246 8.35 -17.86 10.74
N ALA A 247 9.03 -16.88 10.14
CA ALA A 247 8.39 -15.90 9.24
C ALA A 247 7.59 -16.55 8.09
N LEU A 248 8.09 -17.66 7.53
CA LEU A 248 7.42 -18.37 6.43
C LEU A 248 6.26 -19.29 6.86
N SER A 249 5.96 -19.38 8.16
CA SER A 249 4.86 -20.25 8.65
C SER A 249 3.46 -19.71 8.33
N GLY A 250 3.34 -18.41 8.02
CA GLY A 250 2.06 -17.75 7.82
C GLY A 250 1.26 -17.48 9.11
N VAL A 251 1.77 -17.87 10.29
CA VAL A 251 1.07 -17.71 11.59
C VAL A 251 0.89 -16.25 11.98
N CYS A 252 1.79 -15.36 11.56
CA CYS A 252 1.65 -13.91 11.77
C CYS A 252 0.37 -13.32 11.15
N LYS A 253 -0.23 -14.02 10.18
CA LYS A 253 -1.40 -13.54 9.43
C LYS A 253 -2.72 -13.72 10.18
N SER A 254 -2.80 -14.65 11.13
CA SER A 254 -4.04 -15.04 11.81
C SER A 254 -4.25 -14.37 13.18
N SER A 255 -3.24 -13.67 13.71
CA SER A 255 -3.34 -12.86 14.92
C SER A 255 -2.18 -11.85 14.97
N PRO A 256 -2.30 -10.70 14.28
CA PRO A 256 -1.32 -9.63 14.42
C PRO A 256 -1.29 -9.17 15.89
N ALA A 257 -0.09 -9.07 16.46
CA ALA A 257 0.13 -8.50 17.79
C ALA A 257 0.02 -6.98 17.73
#